data_AF-A0A9P0TFN2-F1
#
_entry.id   AF-A0A9P0TFN2-F1
#
_cell.length_a   1.000
_cell.length_b   1.000
_cell.length_c   1.000
_cell.angle_alpha   90.00
_cell.angle_beta   90.00
_cell.angle_gamma   90.00
#
_symmetry.space_group_name_H-M   'P 1'
#
loop_
_entity.id
_entity.type
_entity.pdbx_description
1 polymer ?
#
loop_
_entity_poly.entity_id
_entity_poly.type
_entity_poly.pdbx_seq_one_letter_code
_entity_poly.pdbx_strand_id
1 'polypeptide(L)'
;MGSLKTSHANLEDLYASDGTGPPIVPTTLSMKRVKFLVNSLRFDGGTTQQARGGTLDKAAPIRDVLDMLTQNCLLPYSIGENVVIDEMMVGFRGKCPFRRYIIVSLS
;
A
#
# COMPACT_ATOMS: atom_id res chain seq x y z
N MET A 1 2.93 -10.89 8.46
CA MET A 1 3.77 -10.72 7.26
C MET A 1 4.98 -9.83 7.51
N GLY A 2 4.81 -8.52 7.77
CA GLY A 2 5.95 -7.61 7.99
C GLY A 2 6.93 -8.06 9.09
N SER A 3 6.42 -8.40 10.28
CA SER A 3 7.25 -8.94 11.38
C SER A 3 7.92 -10.28 11.06
N LEU A 4 7.35 -11.08 10.15
CA LEU A 4 7.88 -12.38 9.75
C LEU A 4 8.82 -12.28 8.54
N LYS A 5 9.00 -11.07 7.97
CA LYS A 5 9.78 -10.82 6.74
C LYS A 5 9.35 -11.67 5.54
N THR A 6 8.08 -12.09 5.50
CA THR A 6 7.54 -12.96 4.44
C THR A 6 6.77 -12.21 3.36
N SER A 7 6.93 -10.89 3.23
CA SER A 7 6.16 -10.06 2.30
C SER A 7 6.28 -10.46 0.82
N HIS A 8 7.35 -11.16 0.44
CA HIS A 8 7.58 -11.68 -0.91
C HIS A 8 7.35 -13.19 -1.05
N ALA A 9 6.93 -13.87 0.02
CA ALA A 9 6.61 -15.29 -0.03
C ALA A 9 5.31 -15.53 -0.82
N ASN A 10 5.20 -16.67 -1.50
CA ASN A 10 3.96 -17.02 -2.18
C ASN A 10 2.87 -17.32 -1.16
N LEU A 11 1.62 -17.06 -1.53
CA LEU A 11 0.47 -17.41 -0.69
C LEU A 11 0.41 -18.91 -0.41
N GLU A 12 0.78 -19.76 -1.37
CA GLU A 12 0.78 -21.22 -1.15
C GLU A 12 1.76 -21.62 -0.03
N ASP A 13 2.97 -21.05 -0.03
CA ASP A 13 3.99 -21.31 1.00
C ASP A 13 3.52 -20.85 2.40
N LEU A 14 2.80 -19.73 2.46
CA LEU A 14 2.24 -19.20 3.71
C LEU A 14 1.10 -20.05 4.28
N TYR A 15 0.44 -20.83 3.43
CA TYR A 15 -0.68 -21.69 3.77
C TYR A 15 -0.32 -23.18 3.72
N ALA A 16 0.97 -23.50 3.64
CA ALA A 16 1.45 -24.88 3.61
C ALA A 16 1.01 -25.65 4.86
N SER A 17 0.44 -26.83 4.67
CA SER A 17 -0.06 -27.70 5.75
C SER A 17 1.00 -28.68 6.28
N ASP A 18 2.20 -28.68 5.72
CA ASP A 18 3.33 -29.55 6.10
C ASP A 18 4.11 -29.01 7.32
N GLY A 19 3.66 -27.91 7.92
CA GLY A 19 4.29 -27.28 9.08
C GLY A 19 5.36 -26.25 8.74
N THR A 20 5.64 -26.00 7.44
CA THR A 20 6.59 -24.97 7.01
C THR A 20 5.97 -23.56 6.98
N GLY A 21 4.65 -23.49 6.85
CA GLY A 21 3.89 -22.24 6.84
C GLY A 21 3.68 -21.66 8.25
N PRO A 22 3.57 -20.31 8.41
CA PRO A 22 3.31 -19.71 9.71
C PRO A 22 1.88 -20.03 10.19
N PRO A 23 1.68 -20.68 11.35
CA PRO A 23 0.34 -21.13 11.79
C PRO A 23 -0.70 -20.02 11.89
N ILE A 24 -0.27 -18.79 12.20
CA ILE A 24 -1.13 -17.61 12.34
C ILE A 24 -1.90 -17.25 11.05
N VAL A 25 -1.34 -17.58 9.89
CA VAL A 25 -1.91 -17.20 8.59
C VAL A 25 -3.21 -17.96 8.30
N PRO A 26 -3.23 -19.31 8.24
CA PRO A 26 -4.45 -20.07 7.99
C PRO A 26 -5.48 -19.97 9.13
N THR A 27 -5.07 -19.66 10.37
CA THR A 27 -6.02 -19.48 11.49
C THR A 27 -6.82 -18.19 11.41
N THR A 28 -6.36 -17.20 10.66
CA THR A 28 -7.02 -15.87 10.59
C THR A 28 -8.09 -15.83 9.51
N LEU A 29 -7.75 -16.25 8.29
CA LEU A 29 -8.63 -16.26 7.13
C LEU A 29 -8.23 -17.40 6.20
N SER A 30 -9.18 -17.92 5.42
CA SER A 30 -8.84 -18.89 4.38
C SER A 30 -8.07 -18.23 3.23
N MET A 31 -7.17 -18.97 2.58
CA MET A 31 -6.42 -18.48 1.42
C MET A 31 -7.34 -17.95 0.33
N LYS A 32 -8.46 -18.64 0.08
CA LYS A 32 -9.48 -18.22 -0.89
C LYS A 32 -10.06 -16.85 -0.53
N ARG A 33 -10.34 -16.60 0.76
CA ARG A 33 -10.87 -15.33 1.24
C ARG A 33 -9.84 -14.21 1.10
N VAL A 34 -8.58 -14.44 1.42
CA VAL A 34 -7.50 -13.45 1.24
C VAL A 34 -7.33 -13.10 -0.24
N LYS A 35 -7.24 -14.09 -1.14
CA LYS A 35 -7.16 -13.87 -2.58
C LYS A 35 -8.34 -13.03 -3.10
N PHE A 36 -9.56 -13.34 -2.64
CA PHE A 36 -10.74 -12.56 -3.01
C PHE A 36 -10.62 -11.10 -2.54
N LEU A 37 -10.33 -10.88 -1.27
CA LEU A 37 -10.26 -9.53 -0.68
C LEU A 37 -9.19 -8.67 -1.38
N VAL A 38 -7.97 -9.17 -1.51
CA VAL A 38 -6.86 -8.41 -2.12
C VAL A 38 -7.18 -7.96 -3.54
N ASN A 39 -7.88 -8.78 -4.33
CA ASN A 39 -8.27 -8.44 -5.69
C ASN A 39 -9.46 -7.45 -5.76
N SER A 40 -10.31 -7.45 -4.75
CA SER A 40 -11.54 -6.66 -4.69
C SER A 40 -11.42 -5.34 -3.92
N LEU A 41 -10.29 -5.08 -3.25
CA LEU A 41 -10.08 -3.82 -2.52
C LEU A 41 -10.14 -2.62 -3.46
N ARG A 42 -10.95 -1.62 -3.08
CA ARG A 42 -11.08 -0.32 -3.75
C ARG A 42 -11.15 0.76 -2.67
N PHE A 43 -10.55 1.91 -2.94
CA PHE A 43 -10.48 3.04 -2.01
C PHE A 43 -11.26 4.26 -2.50
N ASP A 44 -11.88 4.14 -3.67
CA ASP A 44 -12.72 5.15 -4.29
C ASP A 44 -14.18 4.70 -4.40
N GLY A 45 -15.09 5.66 -4.25
CA GLY A 45 -16.49 5.52 -4.63
C GLY A 45 -16.72 6.02 -6.06
N GLY A 46 -17.66 5.41 -6.78
CA GLY A 46 -17.97 5.79 -8.18
C GLY A 46 -18.36 7.28 -8.36
N THR A 47 -18.85 7.93 -7.30
CA THR A 47 -19.19 9.36 -7.27
C THR A 47 -17.95 10.26 -7.14
N THR A 48 -16.93 9.84 -6.40
CA THR A 48 -15.69 10.61 -6.17
C THR A 48 -14.85 10.73 -7.46
N GLN A 49 -14.86 9.68 -8.29
CA GLN A 49 -14.08 9.64 -9.53
C GLN A 49 -14.63 10.58 -10.62
N GLN A 50 -15.96 10.74 -10.71
CA GLN A 50 -16.60 11.65 -11.66
C GLN A 50 -16.44 13.12 -11.25
N ALA A 51 -16.53 13.42 -9.96
CA ALA A 51 -16.42 14.78 -9.44
C ALA A 51 -15.01 15.37 -9.54
N ARG A 52 -13.97 14.52 -9.52
CA ARG A 52 -12.56 14.97 -9.51
C ARG A 52 -11.87 14.96 -10.86
N GLY A 53 -12.59 14.64 -11.94
CA GLY A 53 -12.09 14.63 -13.32
C GLY A 53 -10.78 13.86 -13.42
N GLY A 54 -10.82 12.53 -13.58
CA GLY A 54 -9.65 11.63 -13.48
C GLY A 54 -8.41 11.95 -14.34
N THR A 55 -8.46 13.00 -15.17
CA THR A 55 -7.33 13.61 -15.88
C THR A 55 -6.51 14.61 -15.05
N LEU A 56 -7.08 15.27 -14.03
CA LEU A 56 -6.40 16.30 -13.23
C LEU A 56 -5.67 15.71 -12.01
N ASP A 57 -6.35 14.92 -11.18
CA ASP A 57 -5.74 14.21 -10.04
C ASP A 57 -5.53 12.74 -10.37
N LYS A 58 -4.31 12.39 -10.80
CA LYS A 58 -3.94 11.01 -11.13
C LYS A 58 -3.97 10.06 -9.91
N ALA A 59 -3.98 10.59 -8.69
CA ALA A 59 -4.06 9.82 -7.45
C ALA A 59 -5.47 9.80 -6.84
N ALA A 60 -6.49 10.28 -7.57
CA ALA A 60 -7.89 10.30 -7.14
C ALA A 60 -8.38 8.97 -6.54
N PRO A 61 -8.02 7.77 -7.06
CA PRO A 61 -8.51 6.50 -6.51
C PRO A 61 -8.13 6.20 -5.05
N ILE A 62 -7.13 6.88 -4.49
CA ILE A 62 -6.67 6.67 -3.11
C ILE A 62 -6.61 7.97 -2.30
N ARG A 63 -6.96 9.10 -2.92
CA ARG A 63 -6.81 10.46 -2.36
C ARG A 63 -7.41 10.59 -0.96
N ASP A 64 -8.66 10.17 -0.79
CA ASP A 64 -9.38 10.32 0.48
C ASP A 64 -8.67 9.59 1.62
N VAL A 65 -8.16 8.38 1.35
CA VAL A 65 -7.42 7.58 2.33
C VAL A 65 -6.07 8.22 2.67
N LEU A 66 -5.36 8.76 1.68
CA LEU A 66 -4.09 9.45 1.92
C LEU A 66 -4.28 10.74 2.71
N ASP A 67 -5.33 11.51 2.43
CA ASP A 67 -5.62 12.75 3.14
C ASP A 67 -6.02 12.46 4.59
N MET A 68 -6.89 11.46 4.82
CA MET A 68 -7.22 10.99 6.17
C MET A 68 -5.99 10.52 6.94
N LEU A 69 -5.12 9.74 6.31
CA LEU A 69 -3.88 9.27 6.93
C LEU A 69 -2.97 10.45 7.31
N THR A 70 -2.76 11.39 6.38
CA THR A 70 -1.91 12.56 6.59
C THR A 70 -2.42 13.41 7.74
N GLN A 71 -3.72 13.70 7.77
CA GLN A 71 -4.34 14.46 8.87
C GLN A 71 -4.15 13.73 10.21
N ASN A 72 -4.41 12.42 10.26
CA ASN A 72 -4.24 11.63 11.48
C ASN A 72 -2.79 11.55 11.97
N CYS A 73 -1.80 11.62 11.07
CA CYS A 73 -0.39 11.70 11.46
C CYS A 73 -0.01 13.08 12.04
N LEU A 74 -0.64 14.16 11.56
CA LEU A 74 -0.33 15.53 11.99
C LEU A 74 -1.02 15.91 13.30
N LEU A 75 -2.23 15.39 13.55
CA LEU A 75 -3.03 15.77 14.73
C LEU A 75 -2.34 15.54 16.10
N PRO A 76 -1.69 14.39 16.37
CA PRO A 76 -1.12 14.12 17.69
C PRO A 76 0.32 14.64 17.87
N TYR A 77 0.93 15.24 16.84
CA TYR A 77 2.36 15.51 16.83
C TYR A 77 2.67 17.00 16.65
N SER A 78 3.50 17.55 17.55
CA SER A 78 4.10 18.88 17.39
C SER A 78 5.50 18.75 16.83
N ILE A 79 5.75 19.45 15.72
CA ILE A 79 7.03 19.43 15.02
C ILE A 79 8.06 20.26 15.80
N GLY A 80 9.27 19.73 15.98
CA GLY A 80 10.38 20.43 16.63
C GLY A 80 11.12 21.41 15.69
N GLU A 81 12.18 22.04 16.21
CA GLU A 81 12.96 23.06 15.48
C GLU A 81 13.66 22.52 14.22
N ASN A 82 14.09 21.26 14.24
CA ASN A 82 14.82 20.64 13.15
C ASN A 82 13.94 19.61 12.43
N VAL A 83 13.70 19.85 11.13
CA VAL A 83 12.88 18.99 10.27
C VAL A 83 13.65 18.69 8.99
N VAL A 84 13.59 17.43 8.56
CA VAL A 84 14.13 17.00 7.29
C VAL A 84 12.98 16.74 6.34
N ILE A 85 13.05 17.36 5.16
CA ILE A 85 12.15 17.09 4.04
C ILE A 85 12.98 16.37 2.99
N ASP A 86 12.59 15.15 2.68
CA ASP A 86 13.24 14.31 1.68
C ASP A 86 12.18 13.51 0.90
N GLU A 87 12.57 12.97 -0.25
CA GLU A 87 11.71 12.18 -1.11
C GLU A 87 11.72 10.69 -0.70
N MET A 88 10.56 10.05 -0.69
CA MET A 88 10.45 8.59 -0.54
C MET A 88 9.93 7.96 -1.82
N MET A 89 10.64 6.94 -2.30
CA MET A 89 10.21 6.15 -3.46
C MET A 89 9.58 4.83 -3.02
N VAL A 90 8.39 4.54 -3.56
CA VAL A 90 7.74 3.24 -3.41
C VAL A 90 7.93 2.44 -4.70
N GLY A 91 8.63 1.31 -4.61
CA GLY A 91 8.90 0.45 -5.76
C GLY A 91 7.62 -0.14 -6.35
N PHE A 92 7.32 0.21 -7.61
CA PHE A 92 6.16 -0.32 -8.32
C PHE A 92 6.45 -0.59 -9.80
N ARG A 93 6.16 -1.82 -10.26
CA ARG A 93 6.44 -2.24 -11.66
C ARG A 93 5.21 -2.28 -12.57
N GLY A 94 3.99 -2.13 -12.02
CA GLY A 94 2.77 -2.07 -12.82
C GLY A 94 2.59 -0.74 -13.58
N LYS A 95 1.54 -0.66 -14.40
CA LYS A 95 1.16 0.59 -15.09
C LYS A 95 0.64 1.59 -14.06
N CYS A 96 1.29 2.75 -13.97
CA CYS A 96 0.90 3.84 -13.10
C CYS A 96 1.24 5.19 -13.79
N PRO A 97 0.27 6.12 -13.92
CA PRO A 97 0.42 7.33 -14.74
C PRO A 97 1.33 8.41 -14.14
N PHE A 98 1.82 8.19 -12.92
CA PHE A 98 2.77 9.07 -12.20
C PHE A 98 4.03 8.34 -11.74
N ARG A 99 4.27 7.11 -12.20
CA ARG A 99 5.52 6.39 -11.93
C ARG A 99 6.70 7.14 -12.56
N ARG A 100 7.74 7.37 -11.78
CA ARG A 100 9.03 7.92 -12.24
C ARG A 100 10.09 6.83 -12.26
N TYR A 101 11.03 6.94 -13.19
CA TYR A 101 12.25 6.14 -13.20
C TYR A 101 13.39 7.04 -12.76
N ILE A 102 14.10 6.63 -11.72
CA ILE A 102 15.25 7.36 -11.18
C ILE A 102 16.45 6.46 -11.35
N ILE A 103 17.48 6.98 -12.02
CA ILE A 103 18.81 6.37 -12.08
C ILE A 103 19.61 7.05 -10.99
N VAL A 104 20.10 6.29 -10.01
CA VAL A 104 21.04 6.82 -9.03
C VAL A 104 22.41 6.82 -9.70
N SER A 105 22.86 7.99 -10.15
CA SER A 105 24.23 8.19 -10.60
C SER A 105 25.14 8.07 -9.37
N LEU A 106 25.99 7.05 -9.33
CA LEU A 106 27.07 6.97 -8.35
C LEU A 106 28.12 8.02 -8.78
N SER A 107 28.15 9.16 -8.10
CA SER A 107 29.24 10.14 -8.14
C SER A 107 30.23 9.88 -7.01
#